data_AF-A0A7S2V0Q2-F1
#
_entry.id   AF-A0A7S2V0Q2-F1
#
_cell.length_a   1.000
_cell.length_b   1.000
_cell.length_c   1.000
_cell.angle_alpha   90.00
_cell.angle_beta   90.00
_cell.angle_gamma   90.00
#
_symmetry.space_group_name_H-M   'P 1'
#
loop_
_entity.id
_entity.type
_entity.pdbx_description
1 polymer ?
#
loop_
_entity_poly.entity_id
_entity_poly.type
_entity_poly.pdbx_seq_one_letter_code
_entity_poly.pdbx_strand_id
1 'polypeptide(L)'
;ENTAEEEQPLVLLLRTTVQSDACHIADLRMSIYPQFHPGLRKGLQWKSAVESSRRQYEARKKLGAKSIIATRWNMAPADFPDLCDEEARHASSFILGGLEASYHEFEGTCLQDIEESRTGRIQFSKNLYITEVAVRTFARRHGVGMALFQALDRFAVERYQRHRKRTAPPNKASGRGGG
;
A
#
# COMPACT_ATOMS: atom_id res chain seq x y z
N GLU A 1 -4.25 14.58 40.81
CA GLU A 1 -4.06 13.17 40.42
C GLU A 1 -4.13 13.08 38.91
N ASN A 2 -3.03 12.70 38.25
CA ASN A 2 -3.02 12.44 36.81
C ASN A 2 -3.56 11.02 36.62
N THR A 3 -4.84 10.89 36.26
CA THR A 3 -5.37 9.64 35.70
C THR A 3 -4.64 9.38 34.40
N ALA A 4 -3.72 8.40 34.42
CA ALA A 4 -3.15 7.85 33.21
C ALA A 4 -4.30 7.27 32.38
N GLU A 5 -4.69 7.98 31.33
CA GLU A 5 -5.61 7.44 30.35
C GLU A 5 -4.98 6.16 29.79
N GLU A 6 -5.63 5.01 30.05
CA GLU A 6 -5.27 3.74 29.44
C GLU A 6 -5.40 3.91 27.91
N GLU A 7 -4.26 4.07 27.22
CA GLU A 7 -4.23 4.09 25.76
C GLU A 7 -4.78 2.76 25.24
N GLN A 8 -6.03 2.76 24.78
CA GLN A 8 -6.62 1.59 24.16
C GLN A 8 -5.84 1.26 22.86
N PRO A 9 -5.48 -0.02 22.64
CA PRO A 9 -4.69 -0.41 21.49
C PRO A 9 -5.46 -0.10 20.19
N LEU A 10 -4.77 0.54 19.25
CA LEU A 10 -5.35 0.93 17.98
C LEU A 10 -5.65 -0.30 17.12
N VAL A 11 -6.94 -0.63 16.96
CA VAL A 11 -7.39 -1.76 16.13
C VAL A 11 -7.42 -1.37 14.65
N LEU A 12 -6.55 -2.00 13.86
CA LEU A 12 -6.41 -1.77 12.43
C LEU A 12 -7.14 -2.82 11.60
N LEU A 13 -7.92 -2.35 10.64
CA LEU A 13 -8.40 -3.15 9.52
C LEU A 13 -7.48 -2.93 8.32
N LEU A 14 -6.89 -4.02 7.82
CA LEU A 14 -6.05 -4.01 6.62
C LEU A 14 -6.86 -4.57 5.45
N ARG A 15 -6.93 -3.83 4.35
CA ARG A 15 -7.60 -4.30 3.13
C ARG A 15 -6.89 -3.84 1.87
N THR A 16 -7.14 -4.55 0.78
CA THR A 16 -6.76 -4.06 -0.55
C THR A 16 -7.64 -2.88 -0.94
N THR A 17 -7.06 -1.97 -1.71
CA THR A 17 -7.75 -0.78 -2.21
C THR A 17 -8.82 -1.13 -3.24
N VAL A 18 -9.94 -0.41 -3.21
CA VAL A 18 -10.97 -0.36 -4.25
C VAL A 18 -10.89 0.97 -5.01
N GLN A 19 -11.67 1.12 -6.08
CA GLN A 19 -11.63 2.31 -6.94
C GLN A 19 -11.97 3.60 -6.17
N SER A 20 -12.93 3.55 -5.24
CA SER A 20 -13.33 4.70 -4.43
C SER A 20 -12.24 5.19 -3.46
N ASP A 21 -11.20 4.39 -3.19
CA ASP A 21 -10.10 4.80 -2.31
C ASP A 21 -9.11 5.76 -2.99
N ALA A 22 -9.15 5.88 -4.32
CA ALA A 22 -8.13 6.60 -5.09
C ALA A 22 -7.99 8.06 -4.66
N CYS A 23 -9.10 8.76 -4.40
CA CYS A 23 -9.09 10.14 -3.93
C CYS A 23 -8.47 10.28 -2.54
N HIS A 24 -8.83 9.40 -1.60
CA HIS A 24 -8.29 9.42 -0.24
C HIS A 24 -6.80 9.06 -0.19
N ILE A 25 -6.37 8.12 -1.04
CA ILE A 25 -4.96 7.76 -1.17
C ILE A 25 -4.17 8.93 -1.76
N ALA A 26 -4.67 9.58 -2.80
CA ALA A 26 -4.03 10.75 -3.38
C ALA A 26 -3.89 11.88 -2.34
N ASP A 27 -4.96 12.17 -1.59
CA ASP A 27 -4.90 13.16 -0.50
C ASP A 27 -3.91 12.77 0.59
N LEU A 28 -3.93 11.51 1.05
CA LEU A 28 -2.98 11.00 2.04
C LEU A 28 -1.52 11.20 1.58
N ARG A 29 -1.21 10.86 0.33
CA ARG A 29 0.12 11.03 -0.26
C ARG A 29 0.53 12.49 -0.29
N MET A 30 -0.38 13.35 -0.74
CA MET A 30 -0.13 14.78 -0.81
C MET A 30 0.01 15.40 0.59
N SER A 31 -0.74 14.92 1.60
CA SER A 31 -0.76 15.47 2.97
C SER A 31 0.60 15.51 3.67
N ILE A 32 1.57 14.73 3.19
CA ILE A 32 2.94 14.68 3.69
C ILE A 32 3.76 15.90 3.21
N TYR A 33 3.55 16.38 1.98
CA TYR A 33 4.37 17.42 1.35
C TYR A 33 4.34 18.80 2.05
N PRO A 34 3.18 19.31 2.53
CA PRO A 34 3.11 20.58 3.25
C PRO A 34 4.00 20.67 4.49
N GLN A 35 4.34 19.53 5.11
CA GLN A 35 5.21 19.49 6.28
C GLN A 35 6.67 19.78 5.90
N PHE A 36 7.08 19.43 4.67
CA PHE A 36 8.43 19.66 4.18
C PHE A 36 8.56 21.02 3.49
N HIS A 37 7.46 21.54 2.92
CA HIS A 37 7.44 22.85 2.29
C HIS A 37 6.08 23.54 2.52
N PRO A 38 5.94 24.30 3.63
CA PRO A 38 4.68 25.00 3.98
C PRO A 38 4.20 25.97 2.89
N GLY A 39 5.13 26.53 2.11
CA GLY A 39 4.84 27.40 0.97
C GLY A 39 4.15 26.70 -0.21
N LEU A 40 4.26 25.37 -0.34
CA LEU A 40 3.62 24.63 -1.44
C LEU A 40 2.09 24.68 -1.34
N ARG A 41 1.50 24.78 -0.14
CA ARG A 41 0.05 24.94 0.00
C ARG A 41 -0.46 26.28 -0.53
N LYS A 42 0.37 27.33 -0.48
CA LYS A 42 0.00 28.68 -0.93
C LYS A 42 0.33 28.94 -2.40
N GLY A 43 1.25 28.18 -3.00
CA GLY A 43 1.71 28.37 -4.38
C GLY A 43 1.28 27.29 -5.39
N LEU A 44 1.05 26.04 -4.98
CA LEU A 44 0.49 25.03 -5.87
C LEU A 44 -1.03 25.06 -5.87
N GLN A 45 -1.61 24.84 -7.05
CA GLN A 45 -2.99 24.39 -7.17
C GLN A 45 -3.08 22.99 -6.54
N TRP A 46 -3.28 22.91 -5.22
CA TRP A 46 -3.32 21.66 -4.45
C TRP A 46 -4.26 20.63 -5.09
N LYS A 47 -5.42 21.09 -5.57
CA LYS A 47 -6.38 20.27 -6.31
C LYS A 47 -5.75 19.60 -7.55
N SER A 48 -4.92 20.32 -8.29
CA SER A 48 -4.19 19.80 -9.45
C SER A 48 -3.12 18.78 -9.04
N ALA A 49 -2.42 19.00 -7.92
CA ALA A 49 -1.43 18.06 -7.41
C ALA A 49 -2.07 16.75 -6.91
N VAL A 50 -3.17 16.84 -6.17
CA VAL A 50 -3.97 15.68 -5.74
C VAL A 50 -4.52 14.93 -6.94
N GLU A 51 -5.06 15.62 -7.94
CA GLU A 51 -5.55 15.00 -9.17
C GLU A 51 -4.43 14.31 -9.97
N SER A 52 -3.25 14.92 -10.06
CA SER A 52 -2.07 14.30 -10.67
C SER A 52 -1.64 13.04 -9.92
N SER A 53 -1.57 13.11 -8.58
CA SER A 53 -1.28 11.96 -7.72
C SER A 53 -2.29 10.82 -7.91
N ARG A 54 -3.58 11.15 -8.01
CA ARG A 54 -4.66 10.20 -8.31
C ARG A 54 -4.47 9.52 -9.66
N ARG A 55 -4.16 10.28 -10.71
CA ARG A 55 -3.92 9.73 -12.07
C ARG A 55 -2.72 8.78 -12.09
N GLN A 56 -1.62 9.15 -11.42
CA GLN A 56 -0.45 8.28 -11.31
C GLN A 56 -0.78 6.99 -10.55
N TYR A 57 -1.50 7.09 -9.44
CA TYR A 57 -2.02 5.94 -8.70
C TYR A 57 -2.82 5.00 -9.61
N GLU A 58 -3.84 5.52 -10.29
CA GLU A 58 -4.71 4.74 -11.17
C GLU A 58 -3.93 4.11 -12.34
N ALA A 59 -2.97 4.83 -12.93
CA ALA A 59 -2.11 4.30 -13.98
C ALA A 59 -1.30 3.10 -13.48
N ARG A 60 -0.68 3.19 -12.30
CA ARG A 60 0.08 2.08 -11.72
C ARG A 60 -0.80 0.89 -11.35
N LYS A 61 -2.04 1.13 -10.88
CA LYS A 61 -3.03 0.07 -10.66
C LYS A 61 -3.37 -0.69 -11.93
N LYS A 62 -3.54 0.00 -13.06
CA LYS A 62 -3.78 -0.63 -14.38
C LYS A 62 -2.61 -1.51 -14.82
N LEU A 63 -1.39 -1.14 -14.45
CA LEU A 63 -0.18 -1.94 -14.66
C LEU A 63 -0.03 -3.09 -13.65
N GLY A 64 -0.98 -3.31 -12.76
CA GLY A 64 -0.97 -4.43 -11.83
C GLY A 64 -0.37 -4.12 -10.45
N ALA A 65 -0.07 -2.85 -10.14
CA ALA A 65 0.36 -2.46 -8.81
C ALA A 65 -0.68 -2.84 -7.75
N LYS A 66 -0.17 -3.31 -6.61
CA LYS A 66 -0.96 -3.72 -5.45
C LYS A 66 -0.86 -2.67 -4.38
N SER A 67 -1.98 -2.41 -3.73
CA SER A 67 -2.08 -1.36 -2.74
C SER A 67 -2.87 -1.89 -1.56
N ILE A 68 -2.32 -1.70 -0.38
CA ILE A 68 -2.87 -2.10 0.90
C ILE A 68 -3.10 -0.83 1.68
N ILE A 69 -4.26 -0.71 2.30
CA ILE A 69 -4.58 0.40 3.19
C ILE A 69 -4.86 -0.11 4.59
N ALA A 70 -4.54 0.74 5.55
CA ALA A 70 -4.89 0.58 6.94
C ALA A 70 -5.98 1.60 7.26
N THR A 71 -7.13 1.10 7.71
CA THR A 71 -8.23 1.90 8.25
C THR A 71 -8.38 1.53 9.72
N ARG A 72 -8.88 2.43 10.57
CA ARG A 72 -9.21 2.06 11.95
C ARG A 72 -10.59 1.42 12.00
N TRP A 73 -10.72 0.39 12.80
CA TRP A 73 -12.02 -0.20 13.14
C TRP A 73 -12.62 0.61 14.30
N ASN A 74 -13.86 1.09 14.16
CA ASN A 74 -14.60 1.88 15.16
C ASN A 74 -13.96 3.23 15.56
N MET A 75 -14.08 4.27 14.72
CA MET A 75 -13.80 5.65 15.13
C MET A 75 -15.10 6.44 15.29
N ALA A 76 -15.21 7.19 16.40
CA ALA A 76 -16.13 8.30 16.48
C ALA A 76 -15.43 9.57 15.95
N PRO A 77 -16.12 10.47 15.24
CA PRO A 77 -15.57 11.77 14.85
C PRO A 77 -14.93 12.56 16.00
N ALA A 78 -15.44 12.36 17.22
CA ALA A 78 -14.93 12.99 18.44
C ALA A 78 -13.49 12.60 18.80
N ASP A 79 -12.99 11.46 18.30
CA ASP A 79 -11.61 11.00 18.55
C ASP A 79 -10.57 11.87 17.83
N PHE A 80 -10.98 12.76 16.92
CA PHE A 80 -10.10 13.63 16.15
C PHE A 80 -10.70 15.04 16.00
N PRO A 81 -10.56 15.90 17.02
CA PRO A 81 -11.11 17.26 16.99
C PRO A 81 -10.51 18.14 15.87
N ASP A 82 -9.38 17.73 15.30
CA ASP A 82 -8.69 18.43 14.21
C ASP A 82 -9.16 18.00 12.80
N LEU A 83 -10.01 16.97 12.67
CA LEU A 83 -10.59 16.59 11.38
C LEU A 83 -11.67 17.61 11.00
N CYS A 84 -11.65 18.08 9.76
CA CYS A 84 -12.74 18.93 9.29
C CYS A 84 -14.04 18.10 9.13
N ASP A 85 -15.19 18.78 9.16
CA ASP A 85 -16.52 18.13 9.08
C ASP A 85 -16.69 17.21 7.85
N GLU A 86 -16.00 17.48 6.74
CA GLU A 86 -15.99 16.60 5.56
C GLU A 86 -15.22 15.30 5.78
N GLU A 87 -14.09 15.34 6.48
CA GLU A 87 -13.29 14.16 6.82
C GLU A 87 -13.97 13.30 7.88
N ALA A 88 -14.66 13.93 8.83
CA ALA A 88 -15.48 13.28 9.85
C ALA A 88 -16.67 12.51 9.25
N ARG A 89 -17.31 13.02 8.19
CA ARG A 89 -18.44 12.35 7.51
C ARG A 89 -18.03 11.06 6.80
N HIS A 90 -16.75 10.88 6.48
CA HIS A 90 -16.22 9.66 5.85
C HIS A 90 -15.51 8.73 6.85
N ALA A 91 -15.69 8.94 8.16
CA ALA A 91 -14.97 8.25 9.24
C ALA A 91 -15.05 6.72 9.20
N SER A 92 -16.12 6.12 8.67
CA SER A 92 -16.25 4.66 8.48
C SER A 92 -15.26 4.08 7.45
N SER A 93 -14.55 4.95 6.72
CA SER A 93 -13.56 4.62 5.69
C SER A 93 -12.26 5.41 5.84
N PHE A 94 -11.98 5.92 7.04
CA PHE A 94 -10.84 6.80 7.25
C PHE A 94 -9.51 6.04 7.07
N ILE A 95 -8.79 6.39 6.01
CA ILE A 95 -7.49 5.77 5.67
C ILE A 95 -6.40 6.42 6.53
N LEU A 96 -5.87 5.63 7.46
CA LEU A 96 -4.75 6.00 8.32
C LEU A 96 -3.41 5.91 7.61
N GLY A 97 -3.28 4.92 6.74
CA GLY A 97 -2.07 4.69 5.97
C GLY A 97 -2.33 3.88 4.72
N GLY A 98 -1.45 4.02 3.75
CA GLY A 98 -1.46 3.30 2.50
C GLY A 98 -0.05 2.88 2.12
N LEU A 99 0.06 1.68 1.57
CA LEU A 99 1.26 1.13 0.99
C LEU A 99 0.95 0.65 -0.41
N GLU A 100 1.80 1.00 -1.37
CA GLU A 100 1.75 0.52 -2.74
C GLU A 100 3.04 -0.23 -3.09
N ALA A 101 2.88 -1.33 -3.81
CA ALA A 101 3.97 -2.15 -4.29
C ALA A 101 3.69 -2.76 -5.66
N SER A 102 4.74 -3.09 -6.40
CA SER A 102 4.64 -3.59 -7.77
C SER A 102 5.83 -4.47 -8.15
N TYR A 103 5.59 -5.37 -9.11
CA TYR A 103 6.64 -6.18 -9.74
C TYR A 103 7.17 -5.55 -11.03
N HIS A 104 6.51 -4.50 -11.51
CA HIS A 104 6.93 -3.74 -12.68
C HIS A 104 7.88 -2.63 -12.25
N GLU A 105 8.95 -2.47 -13.01
CA GLU A 105 9.73 -1.24 -13.00
C GLU A 105 8.85 -0.08 -13.47
N PHE A 106 9.01 1.07 -12.85
CA PHE A 106 8.34 2.30 -13.26
C PHE A 106 9.33 3.19 -14.01
N GLU A 107 8.78 4.11 -14.79
CA GLU A 107 9.56 5.14 -15.47
C GLU A 107 10.46 5.86 -14.47
N GLY A 108 11.78 5.82 -14.71
CA GLY A 108 12.80 6.39 -13.83
C GLY A 108 13.37 5.46 -12.75
N THR A 109 12.86 4.22 -12.60
CA THR A 109 13.44 3.21 -11.71
C THR A 109 13.99 2.04 -12.53
N CYS A 110 15.26 2.10 -12.91
CA CYS A 110 15.96 0.96 -13.50
C CYS A 110 16.51 0.10 -12.34
N LEU A 111 15.79 -0.96 -11.96
CA LEU A 111 16.04 -1.69 -10.71
C LEU A 111 16.49 -3.15 -10.88
N GLN A 112 16.61 -3.67 -12.10
CA GLN A 112 17.76 -4.46 -12.59
C GLN A 112 17.45 -5.21 -13.88
N ASP A 113 18.54 -5.44 -14.64
CA ASP A 113 18.75 -6.42 -15.70
C ASP A 113 17.55 -7.32 -15.95
N ILE A 114 16.92 -7.12 -17.11
CA ILE A 114 16.29 -8.21 -17.82
C ILE A 114 17.38 -9.28 -17.94
N GLU A 115 17.44 -10.22 -17.00
CA GLU A 115 18.07 -11.50 -17.24
C GLU A 115 17.28 -12.07 -18.41
N GLU A 116 17.75 -11.80 -19.63
CA GLU A 116 17.45 -12.62 -20.77
C GLU A 116 17.85 -14.02 -20.35
N SER A 117 16.88 -14.76 -19.85
CA SER A 117 17.08 -16.18 -19.65
C SER A 117 17.64 -16.70 -20.98
N ARG A 118 18.64 -17.57 -20.95
CA ARG A 118 19.18 -18.25 -22.15
C ARG A 118 18.11 -18.91 -23.05
N THR A 119 16.83 -18.88 -22.62
CA THR A 119 15.65 -19.41 -23.30
C THR A 119 14.79 -18.35 -24.00
N GLY A 120 15.14 -17.06 -23.98
CA GLY A 120 14.37 -15.98 -24.61
C GLY A 120 13.02 -15.68 -23.94
N ARG A 121 12.77 -16.25 -22.75
CA ARG A 121 11.57 -15.98 -21.97
C ARG A 121 11.79 -14.78 -21.05
N ILE A 122 10.88 -13.80 -21.14
CA ILE A 122 10.77 -12.68 -20.19
C ILE A 122 10.52 -13.28 -18.81
N GLN A 123 11.51 -13.21 -17.93
CA GLN A 123 11.36 -13.57 -16.53
C GLN A 123 10.84 -12.34 -15.80
N PHE A 124 9.64 -12.40 -15.24
CA PHE A 124 9.17 -11.36 -14.35
C PHE A 124 10.14 -11.22 -13.18
N SER A 125 10.52 -9.99 -12.83
CA SER A 125 11.31 -9.70 -11.65
C SER A 125 10.76 -10.47 -10.45
N LYS A 126 11.64 -11.21 -9.76
CA LYS A 126 11.29 -11.90 -8.51
C LYS A 126 11.05 -10.90 -7.37
N ASN A 127 11.43 -9.64 -7.56
CA ASN A 127 11.42 -8.62 -6.53
C ASN A 127 10.09 -7.86 -6.55
N LEU A 128 9.51 -7.69 -5.36
CA LEU A 128 8.37 -6.82 -5.13
C LEU A 128 8.89 -5.48 -4.63
N TYR A 129 8.74 -4.43 -5.42
CA TYR A 129 9.19 -3.09 -5.08
C TYR A 129 8.09 -2.34 -4.36
N ILE A 130 8.43 -1.67 -3.26
CA ILE A 130 7.54 -0.73 -2.59
C ILE A 130 7.72 0.62 -3.30
N THR A 131 6.65 1.10 -3.94
CA THR A 131 6.67 2.38 -4.66
C THR A 131 6.34 3.54 -3.77
N GLU A 132 5.45 3.33 -2.80
CA GLU A 132 4.93 4.41 -1.99
C GLU A 132 4.41 3.91 -0.65
N VAL A 133 4.74 4.63 0.42
CA VAL A 133 4.18 4.42 1.75
C VAL A 133 3.84 5.78 2.34
N ALA A 134 2.60 5.92 2.80
CA ALA A 134 2.14 7.14 3.44
C ALA A 134 1.32 6.79 4.69
N VAL A 135 1.58 7.51 5.77
CA VAL A 135 0.83 7.39 7.04
C VAL A 135 0.48 8.81 7.50
N ARG A 136 -0.81 9.02 7.83
CA ARG A 136 -1.32 10.28 8.39
C ARG A 136 -0.50 10.67 9.61
N THR A 137 -0.21 11.95 9.77
CA THR A 137 0.71 12.45 10.79
C THR A 137 0.38 11.96 12.19
N PHE A 138 -0.88 12.05 12.59
CA PHE A 138 -1.35 11.61 13.90
C PHE A 138 -1.36 10.08 14.08
N ALA A 139 -1.27 9.31 13.00
CA ALA A 139 -1.25 7.85 13.03
C ALA A 139 0.18 7.28 12.95
N ARG A 140 1.19 8.15 12.81
CA ARG A 140 2.60 7.75 12.81
C ARG A 140 2.99 7.31 14.22
N ARG A 141 3.94 6.37 14.30
CA ARG A 141 4.42 5.76 15.56
C ARG A 141 3.37 4.97 16.35
N HIS A 142 2.16 4.80 15.83
CA HIS A 142 1.12 3.93 16.39
C HIS A 142 1.02 2.57 15.67
N GLY A 143 2.13 2.05 15.15
CA GLY A 143 2.17 0.72 14.51
C GLY A 143 1.54 0.59 13.12
N VAL A 144 0.89 1.63 12.57
CA VAL A 144 0.24 1.60 11.24
C VAL A 144 1.19 1.18 10.13
N GLY A 145 2.39 1.77 10.08
CA GLY A 145 3.41 1.40 9.11
C GLY A 145 3.78 -0.08 9.23
N MET A 146 4.06 -0.55 10.45
CA MET A 146 4.40 -1.96 10.69
C MET A 146 3.29 -2.91 10.23
N ALA A 147 2.03 -2.59 10.50
CA ALA A 147 0.89 -3.38 10.04
C ALA A 147 0.81 -3.46 8.50
N LEU A 148 1.05 -2.35 7.79
CA LEU A 148 1.10 -2.31 6.33
C LEU A 148 2.22 -3.21 5.77
N PHE A 149 3.43 -3.14 6.33
CA PHE A 149 4.56 -3.97 5.92
C PHE A 149 4.32 -5.46 6.20
N GLN A 150 3.76 -5.81 7.36
CA GLN A 150 3.39 -7.21 7.67
C GLN A 150 2.34 -7.76 6.69
N ALA A 151 1.36 -6.95 6.28
CA ALA A 151 0.40 -7.37 5.26
C ALA A 151 1.05 -7.53 3.88
N LEU A 152 1.99 -6.66 3.52
CA LEU A 152 2.75 -6.80 2.28
C LEU A 152 3.60 -8.08 2.28
N ASP A 153 4.25 -8.39 3.39
CA ASP A 153 5.08 -9.58 3.53
C ASP A 153 4.25 -10.87 3.34
N ARG A 154 3.08 -10.96 3.99
CA ARG A 154 2.11 -12.05 3.74
C ARG A 154 1.73 -12.16 2.28
N PHE A 155 1.44 -11.03 1.63
CA PHE A 155 1.11 -11.00 0.20
C PHE A 155 2.26 -11.52 -0.67
N ALA A 156 3.51 -11.13 -0.38
CA ALA A 156 4.69 -11.57 -1.10
C ALA A 156 4.91 -13.09 -0.95
N VAL A 157 4.82 -13.61 0.27
CA VAL A 157 4.95 -15.04 0.58
C VAL A 157 3.88 -15.87 -0.14
N GLU A 158 2.61 -15.47 -0.05
CA GLU A 158 1.51 -16.17 -0.72
C GLU A 158 1.72 -16.25 -2.24
N ARG A 159 2.15 -15.15 -2.86
CA ARG A 159 2.41 -15.12 -4.30
C ARG A 159 3.58 -16.04 -4.66
N TYR A 160 4.67 -15.99 -3.90
CA TYR A 160 5.83 -16.86 -4.11
C TYR A 160 5.43 -18.35 -4.05
N GLN A 161 4.64 -18.74 -3.04
CA GLN A 161 4.13 -20.10 -2.91
C GLN A 161 3.24 -20.50 -4.10
N ARG A 162 2.34 -19.63 -4.57
CA ARG A 162 1.50 -19.89 -5.76
C ARG A 162 2.34 -20.06 -7.02
N HIS A 163 3.37 -19.23 -7.20
CA HIS A 163 4.29 -19.36 -8.33
C HIS A 163 5.05 -20.68 -8.29
N ARG A 164 5.65 -21.02 -7.13
CA ARG A 164 6.39 -22.27 -6.93
C ARG A 164 5.53 -23.51 -7.21
N LYS A 165 4.25 -23.52 -6.79
CA LYS A 165 3.31 -24.62 -7.09
C LYS A 165 3.03 -24.75 -8.59
N ARG A 166 2.93 -23.64 -9.32
CA ARG A 166 2.69 -23.64 -10.78
C ARG A 166 3.89 -24.10 -11.59
N THR A 167 5.10 -23.79 -11.11
CA THR A 167 6.35 -24.12 -11.81
C THR A 167 6.99 -25.41 -11.31
N ALA A 168 6.41 -26.09 -10.32
CA ALA A 168 6.90 -27.37 -9.85
C ALA A 168 6.78 -28.39 -10.99
N PRO A 169 7.85 -29.15 -11.31
CA PRO A 169 7.74 -30.21 -12.29
C PRO A 169 6.67 -31.22 -11.82
N PRO A 170 5.85 -31.78 -12.74
CA PRO A 170 4.89 -32.79 -12.36
C PRO A 170 5.63 -33.92 -11.65
N ASN A 171 5.13 -34.32 -10.47
CA ASN A 171 5.67 -35.45 -9.73
C ASN A 171 5.70 -36.62 -10.70
N LYS A 172 6.91 -37.08 -11.08
CA LYS A 172 7.05 -38.34 -11.80
C LYS A 172 6.51 -39.39 -10.85
N ALA A 173 5.26 -39.80 -11.05
CA ALA A 173 4.67 -40.90 -10.36
C ALA A 173 5.66 -42.04 -10.48
N SER A 174 6.27 -42.42 -9.36
CA SER A 174 7.19 -43.52 -9.28
C SER A 174 6.42 -44.74 -9.74
N GLY A 175 6.60 -45.10 -11.02
CA GLY A 175 6.19 -46.37 -11.55
C GLY A 175 6.93 -47.42 -10.76
N ARG A 176 6.28 -47.92 -9.70
CA ARG A 176 6.57 -49.23 -9.16
C ARG A 176 6.15 -50.21 -10.25
N GLY A 177 7.07 -50.46 -11.17
CA GLY A 177 7.16 -51.76 -11.81
C GLY A 177 7.46 -52.76 -10.69
N GLY A 178 6.46 -53.53 -10.31
CA GLY A 178 6.65 -54.83 -9.68
C GLY A 178 6.17 -55.85 -10.69
N GLY A 179 7.13 -56.48 -11.38
CA GLY A 179 6.91 -57.72 -12.09
C GLY A 179 6.84 -58.91 -11.14
#